data_AF-A0A1V5AHU6-F1
#
_entry.id   AF-A0A1V5AHU6-F1
#
_cell.length_a   1.000
_cell.length_b   1.000
_cell.length_c   1.000
_cell.angle_alpha   90.00
_cell.angle_beta   90.00
_cell.angle_gamma   90.00
#
_symmetry.space_group_name_H-M   'P 1'
#
loop_
_entity.id
_entity.type
_entity.pdbx_description
1 polymer ?
#
loop_
_entity_poly.entity_id
_entity_poly.type
_entity_poly.pdbx_seq_one_letter_code
_entity_poly.pdbx_strand_id
1 'polypeptide(L)'
;MAFPRDRKAMDKNLLVKTIQTMNQHLPSKRLRLTDLLEMDKPGIRGKDNTFFVMDRAELELISQSAPRFMWNRLRLPMLIEMSPDLGSGAARVQGEVEGEVVCKILGKERPWGKQTIIYLPEVRELRRRLPTTTQYAFVANLRNDLED
;
A
#
# COMPACT_ATOMS: atom_id res chain seq x y z
N MET A 1 -27.41 -9.75 35.91
CA MET A 1 -27.60 -9.84 34.44
C MET A 1 -26.32 -9.33 33.79
N ALA A 2 -25.41 -10.22 33.41
CA ALA A 2 -24.13 -9.84 32.81
C ALA A 2 -24.33 -9.66 31.30
N PHE A 3 -24.28 -8.41 30.83
CA PHE A 3 -24.24 -8.14 29.41
C PHE A 3 -22.85 -8.50 28.85
N PRO A 4 -22.75 -9.15 27.69
CA PRO A 4 -21.60 -10.00 27.39
C PRO A 4 -20.42 -9.18 26.89
N ARG A 5 -19.26 -9.34 27.55
CA ARG A 5 -17.96 -8.89 27.03
C ARG A 5 -17.60 -9.58 25.70
N ASP A 6 -18.28 -10.67 25.34
CA ASP A 6 -18.03 -11.49 24.16
C ASP A 6 -18.46 -10.87 22.81
N ARG A 7 -19.44 -9.96 22.78
CA ARG A 7 -19.94 -9.40 21.50
C ARG A 7 -18.86 -8.58 20.77
N LYS A 8 -18.13 -7.74 21.50
CA LYS A 8 -17.04 -6.91 20.95
C LYS A 8 -15.87 -7.75 20.41
N ALA A 9 -15.54 -8.88 21.05
CA ALA A 9 -14.46 -9.76 20.63
C ALA A 9 -14.80 -10.53 19.34
N MET A 10 -16.08 -10.91 19.19
CA MET A 10 -16.59 -11.61 18.02
C MET A 10 -16.59 -10.71 16.76
N ASP A 11 -16.96 -9.43 16.91
CA ASP A 11 -16.90 -8.43 15.82
C ASP A 11 -15.46 -8.14 15.36
N LYS A 12 -14.51 -8.06 16.30
CA LYS A 12 -13.09 -7.86 15.98
C LYS A 12 -12.51 -9.00 15.16
N ASN A 13 -12.80 -10.25 15.54
CA ASN A 13 -12.32 -11.42 14.81
C ASN A 13 -12.93 -11.52 13.41
N LEU A 14 -14.21 -11.15 13.26
CA LEU A 14 -14.86 -11.09 11.95
C LEU A 14 -14.21 -10.01 11.06
N LEU A 15 -13.99 -8.80 11.59
CA LEU A 15 -13.34 -7.71 10.86
C LEU A 15 -11.93 -8.09 10.39
N VAL A 16 -11.12 -8.71 11.26
CA VAL A 16 -9.78 -9.20 10.91
C VAL A 16 -9.85 -10.22 9.78
N LYS A 17 -10.75 -11.21 9.85
CA LYS A 17 -10.92 -12.22 8.80
C LYS A 17 -11.38 -11.60 7.48
N THR A 18 -12.28 -10.63 7.53
CA THR A 18 -12.75 -9.91 6.34
C THR A 18 -11.60 -9.15 5.68
N ILE A 19 -10.79 -8.40 6.45
CA ILE A 19 -9.62 -7.69 5.93
C ILE A 19 -8.59 -8.66 5.35
N GLN A 20 -8.32 -9.78 6.04
CA GLN A 20 -7.43 -10.82 5.52
C GLN A 20 -7.93 -11.39 4.19
N THR A 21 -9.24 -11.61 4.07
CA THR A 21 -9.88 -12.07 2.83
C THR A 21 -9.75 -11.04 1.72
N MET A 22 -9.99 -9.77 2.02
CA MET A 22 -9.87 -8.68 1.06
C MET A 22 -8.44 -8.44 0.59
N ASN A 23 -7.43 -8.82 1.38
CA ASN A 23 -6.00 -8.67 1.07
C ASN A 23 -5.36 -9.94 0.46
N GLN A 24 -6.14 -10.97 0.10
CA GLN A 24 -5.62 -12.22 -0.47
C GLN A 24 -4.88 -12.01 -1.80
N HIS A 25 -5.20 -10.96 -2.54
CA HIS A 25 -4.52 -10.57 -3.79
C HIS A 25 -3.15 -9.92 -3.57
N LEU A 26 -2.81 -9.54 -2.34
CA LEU A 26 -1.52 -8.92 -2.05
C LEU A 26 -0.39 -9.95 -2.16
N PRO A 27 0.74 -9.60 -2.79
CA PRO A 27 1.88 -10.49 -2.85
C PRO A 27 2.42 -10.74 -1.44
N SER A 28 2.77 -12.00 -1.17
CA SER A 28 3.27 -12.44 0.15
C SER A 28 4.59 -11.79 0.59
N LYS A 29 5.33 -11.21 -0.36
CA LYS A 29 6.57 -10.47 -0.15
C LYS A 29 6.59 -9.24 -1.04
N ARG A 30 7.38 -8.25 -0.67
CA ARG A 30 7.69 -7.06 -1.48
C ARG A 30 9.18 -7.00 -1.71
N LEU A 31 9.60 -6.65 -2.93
CA LEU A 31 11.01 -6.53 -3.33
C LEU A 31 11.43 -5.07 -3.39
N ARG A 32 12.72 -4.81 -3.26
CA ARG A 32 13.25 -3.44 -3.37
C ARG A 32 13.26 -3.00 -4.83
N LEU A 33 13.18 -1.68 -5.05
CA LEU A 33 13.29 -1.12 -6.40
C LEU A 33 14.60 -1.54 -7.07
N THR A 34 15.72 -1.55 -6.33
CA THR A 34 17.04 -1.96 -6.84
C THR A 34 17.01 -3.37 -7.40
N ASP A 35 16.46 -4.32 -6.63
CA ASP A 35 16.43 -5.73 -7.02
C ASP A 35 15.55 -5.90 -8.28
N LEU A 36 14.41 -5.21 -8.34
CA LEU A 36 13.48 -5.28 -9.47
C LEU A 36 14.05 -4.69 -10.76
N LEU A 37 14.87 -3.63 -10.67
CA LEU A 37 15.51 -3.03 -11.85
C LEU A 37 16.58 -3.94 -12.48
N GLU A 38 17.24 -4.77 -11.67
CA GLU A 38 18.27 -5.72 -12.11
C GLU A 38 17.69 -7.03 -12.68
N MET A 39 16.42 -7.34 -12.42
CA MET A 39 15.77 -8.56 -12.93
C MET A 39 15.45 -8.48 -14.42
N ASP A 40 15.83 -9.49 -15.21
CA ASP A 40 15.43 -9.61 -16.61
C ASP A 40 13.90 -9.58 -16.79
N LYS A 41 13.18 -10.22 -15.87
CA LYS A 41 11.71 -10.21 -15.78
C LYS A 41 11.29 -9.69 -14.40
N PRO A 42 11.08 -8.37 -14.25
CA PRO A 42 10.74 -7.79 -12.96
C PRO A 42 9.40 -8.32 -12.44
N GLY A 43 9.36 -8.70 -11.17
CA GLY A 43 8.13 -9.18 -10.56
C GLY A 43 8.36 -10.02 -9.31
N ILE A 44 7.25 -10.46 -8.72
CA ILE A 44 7.22 -11.21 -7.47
C ILE A 44 6.55 -12.56 -7.70
N ARG A 45 7.20 -13.64 -7.26
CA ARG A 45 6.57 -14.97 -7.23
C ARG A 45 5.69 -15.10 -5.99
N GLY A 46 4.40 -15.35 -6.20
CA GLY A 46 3.39 -15.69 -5.20
C GLY A 46 3.57 -17.08 -4.61
N LYS A 47 2.72 -17.44 -3.63
CA LYS A 47 2.78 -18.74 -2.94
C LYS A 47 2.22 -19.89 -3.78
N ASP A 48 1.32 -19.57 -4.69
CA ASP A 48 0.56 -20.42 -5.61
C ASP A 48 1.19 -20.46 -7.02
N ASN A 49 2.48 -20.15 -7.13
CA ASN A 49 3.23 -20.08 -8.39
C ASN A 49 2.74 -19.00 -9.38
N THR A 50 1.80 -18.13 -8.98
CA THR A 50 1.48 -16.91 -9.72
C THR A 50 2.68 -15.96 -9.74
N PHE A 51 2.89 -15.29 -10.86
CA PHE A 51 3.95 -14.31 -11.02
C PHE A 51 3.35 -12.92 -11.21
N PHE A 52 3.57 -12.07 -10.22
CA PHE A 52 3.16 -10.66 -10.24
C PHE A 52 4.19 -9.89 -11.06
N VAL A 53 3.99 -9.81 -12.36
CA VAL A 53 4.83 -9.04 -13.28
C VAL A 53 4.75 -7.56 -12.91
N MET A 54 5.91 -6.89 -12.94
CA MET A 54 6.00 -5.44 -12.86
C MET A 54 6.57 -4.89 -14.16
N ASP A 55 5.92 -3.87 -14.70
CA ASP A 55 6.33 -3.23 -15.94
C ASP A 55 7.66 -2.46 -15.71
N ARG A 56 8.62 -2.67 -16.61
CA ARG A 56 9.92 -2.02 -16.55
C ARG A 56 9.83 -0.49 -16.69
N ALA A 57 8.92 0.01 -17.53
CA ALA A 57 8.71 1.45 -17.69
C ALA A 57 8.15 2.09 -16.42
N GLU A 58 7.29 1.38 -15.67
CA GLU A 58 6.82 1.86 -14.36
C GLU A 58 7.97 1.93 -13.34
N LEU A 59 8.84 0.90 -13.29
CA LEU A 59 10.00 0.89 -12.41
C LEU A 59 10.98 2.02 -12.73
N GLU A 60 11.21 2.29 -14.02
CA GLU A 60 12.04 3.41 -14.47
C GLU A 60 11.43 4.76 -14.08
N LEU A 61 10.11 4.94 -14.26
CA LEU A 61 9.41 6.14 -13.83
C LEU A 61 9.54 6.35 -12.31
N ILE A 62 9.38 5.29 -11.52
CA ILE A 62 9.57 5.34 -10.07
C ILE A 62 11.02 5.75 -9.73
N SER A 63 12.00 5.18 -10.43
CA SER A 63 13.42 5.46 -10.22
C SER A 63 13.78 6.93 -10.49
N GLN A 64 13.11 7.56 -11.45
CA GLN A 64 13.25 8.99 -11.77
C GLN A 64 12.52 9.89 -10.75
N SER A 65 11.58 9.33 -10.00
CA SER A 65 10.73 10.06 -9.06
C SER A 65 11.30 10.13 -7.64
N ALA A 66 12.39 9.40 -7.35
CA ALA A 66 13.08 9.44 -6.07
C ALA A 66 14.61 9.41 -6.23
N PRO A 67 15.37 10.08 -5.35
CA PRO A 67 16.84 10.02 -5.37
C PRO A 67 17.39 8.59 -5.23
N ARG A 68 18.49 8.30 -5.92
CA ARG A 68 19.09 6.94 -5.97
C ARG A 68 19.41 6.34 -4.60
N PHE A 69 19.82 7.15 -3.63
CA PHE A 69 20.12 6.68 -2.27
C PHE A 69 18.89 6.15 -1.53
N MET A 70 17.68 6.48 -1.98
CA MET A 70 16.42 6.01 -1.39
C MET A 70 15.91 4.71 -2.02
N TRP A 71 16.43 4.30 -3.19
CA TRP A 71 15.89 3.15 -3.94
C TRP A 71 15.89 1.85 -3.15
N ASN A 72 16.90 1.64 -2.30
CA ASN A 72 17.03 0.44 -1.46
C ASN A 72 15.99 0.39 -0.33
N ARG A 73 15.33 1.52 -0.02
CA ARG A 73 14.27 1.63 1.00
C ARG A 73 12.88 1.42 0.40
N LEU A 74 12.70 1.73 -0.88
CA LEU A 74 11.41 1.62 -1.58
C LEU A 74 11.08 0.16 -1.87
N ARG A 75 9.93 -0.31 -1.39
CA ARG A 75 9.46 -1.69 -1.63
C ARG A 75 8.19 -1.74 -2.45
N LEU A 76 8.18 -2.58 -3.48
CA LEU A 76 7.08 -2.71 -4.42
C LEU A 76 6.28 -4.02 -4.24
N PRO A 77 4.96 -4.00 -4.53
CA PRO A 77 4.19 -2.82 -4.97
C PRO A 77 4.00 -1.79 -3.83
N MET A 78 3.91 -0.51 -4.20
CA MET A 78 3.49 0.55 -3.26
C MET A 78 2.04 0.30 -2.87
N LEU A 79 1.75 0.39 -1.57
CA LEU A 79 0.42 0.07 -1.04
C LEU A 79 -0.42 1.35 -0.96
N ILE A 80 -1.58 1.31 -1.62
CA ILE A 80 -2.64 2.31 -1.52
C ILE A 80 -3.59 1.80 -0.43
N GLU A 81 -3.40 2.28 0.79
CA GLU A 81 -4.15 1.85 1.95
C GLU A 81 -5.53 2.50 2.00
N MET A 82 -6.56 1.68 1.91
CA MET A 82 -7.95 2.06 2.14
C MET A 82 -8.29 1.73 3.59
N SER A 83 -8.76 2.73 4.34
CA SER A 83 -9.16 2.54 5.73
C SER A 83 -10.48 3.24 6.02
N PRO A 84 -11.39 2.61 6.79
CA PRO A 84 -12.61 3.27 7.26
C PRO A 84 -12.32 4.60 7.98
N ASP A 85 -11.20 4.67 8.71
CA ASP A 85 -10.81 5.83 9.52
C ASP A 85 -10.43 7.06 8.69
N LEU A 86 -10.09 6.89 7.42
CA LEU A 86 -9.70 7.99 6.52
C LEU A 86 -10.91 8.68 5.89
N GLY A 87 -12.11 8.12 6.05
CA GLY A 87 -13.34 8.57 5.40
C GLY A 87 -13.48 8.06 3.96
N SER A 88 -14.67 8.27 3.40
CA SER A 88 -14.97 7.84 2.03
C SER A 88 -14.19 8.67 1.01
N GLY A 89 -13.32 8.01 0.22
CA GLY A 89 -12.63 8.62 -0.91
C GLY A 89 -11.22 9.14 -0.63
N ALA A 90 -10.67 8.87 0.56
CA ALA A 90 -9.26 9.07 0.87
C ALA A 90 -8.53 7.72 0.99
N ALA A 91 -7.27 7.72 0.57
CA ALA A 91 -6.36 6.60 0.73
C ALA A 91 -5.04 7.12 1.29
N ARG A 92 -4.30 6.23 1.95
CA ARG A 92 -2.99 6.53 2.50
C ARG A 92 -1.92 5.75 1.77
N VAL A 93 -0.79 6.39 1.50
CA VAL A 93 0.45 5.70 1.12
C VAL A 93 1.40 5.81 2.29
N GLN A 94 1.80 4.66 2.85
CA GLN A 94 2.77 4.60 3.95
C GLN A 94 4.20 4.49 3.43
N GLY A 95 5.10 5.19 4.11
CA GLY A 95 6.53 5.24 3.81
C GLY A 95 6.93 6.62 3.31
N GLU A 96 8.08 7.09 3.80
CA GLU A 96 8.67 8.36 3.39
C GLU A 96 9.00 8.36 1.89
N VAL A 97 9.63 7.29 1.40
CA VAL A 97 10.07 7.19 0.01
C VAL A 97 8.88 6.93 -0.92
N GLU A 98 7.98 6.04 -0.52
CA GLU A 98 6.72 5.77 -1.22
C GLU A 98 5.90 7.06 -1.37
N GLY A 99 5.77 7.84 -0.29
CA GLY A 99 5.10 9.12 -0.30
C GLY A 99 5.78 10.14 -1.21
N GLU A 100 7.11 10.22 -1.21
CA GLU A 100 7.87 11.13 -2.08
C GLU A 100 7.65 10.79 -3.56
N VAL A 101 7.74 9.51 -3.94
CA VAL A 101 7.47 9.03 -5.29
C VAL A 101 6.05 9.38 -5.72
N VAL A 102 5.06 9.09 -4.87
CA VAL A 102 3.65 9.36 -5.17
C VAL A 102 3.39 10.86 -5.33
N CYS A 103 3.91 11.71 -4.44
CA CYS A 103 3.78 13.16 -4.58
C CYS A 103 4.45 13.67 -5.87
N LYS A 104 5.65 13.18 -6.21
CA LYS A 104 6.36 13.57 -7.42
C LYS A 104 5.59 13.19 -8.69
N ILE A 105 5.01 11.98 -8.72
CA ILE A 105 4.19 11.48 -9.83
C ILE A 105 2.87 12.26 -9.94
N LEU A 106 2.26 12.67 -8.83
CA LEU A 106 1.02 13.42 -8.84
C LEU A 106 1.21 14.95 -8.98
N GLY A 107 2.45 15.43 -9.02
CA GLY A 107 2.74 16.87 -9.07
C GLY A 107 2.38 17.61 -7.77
N LYS A 108 2.39 16.92 -6.63
CA LYS A 108 2.10 17.48 -5.30
C LYS A 108 3.39 17.88 -4.59
N GLU A 109 3.24 18.71 -3.56
CA GLU A 109 4.33 19.01 -2.63
C GLU A 109 4.82 17.75 -1.92
N ARG A 110 6.09 17.77 -1.50
CA ARG A 110 6.67 16.64 -0.77
C ARG A 110 5.86 16.37 0.50
N PRO A 111 5.68 15.09 0.87
CA PRO A 111 4.92 14.78 2.05
C PRO A 111 5.64 15.24 3.31
N TRP A 112 4.88 15.80 4.25
CA TRP A 112 5.37 16.01 5.61
C TRP A 112 5.21 14.71 6.41
N GLY A 113 6.32 13.96 6.54
CA GLY A 113 6.42 12.80 7.41
C GLY A 113 6.44 11.45 6.68
N LYS A 114 5.99 10.40 7.38
CA LYS A 114 6.11 9.00 6.93
C LYS A 114 4.89 8.47 6.17
N GLN A 115 3.96 9.35 5.81
CA GLN A 115 2.73 8.97 5.11
C GLN A 115 2.21 10.13 4.26
N THR A 116 1.53 9.81 3.17
CA THR A 116 0.84 10.76 2.31
C THR A 116 -0.63 10.37 2.21
N ILE A 117 -1.53 11.34 2.38
CA ILE A 117 -2.94 11.15 2.05
C ILE A 117 -3.19 11.58 0.61
N ILE A 118 -3.83 10.70 -0.14
CA ILE A 118 -4.27 10.95 -1.51
C ILE A 118 -5.78 10.70 -1.64
N TYR A 119 -6.43 11.46 -2.50
CA TYR A 119 -7.88 11.34 -2.72
C TYR A 119 -8.20 10.54 -3.98
N LEU A 120 -9.47 10.14 -4.14
CA LEU A 120 -9.89 9.28 -5.25
C LEU A 120 -9.44 9.74 -6.66
N PRO A 121 -9.45 11.03 -7.03
CA PRO A 121 -8.90 11.48 -8.31
C PRO A 121 -7.40 11.17 -8.45
N GLU A 122 -6.65 11.36 -7.38
CA GLU A 122 -5.20 11.13 -7.33
C GLU A 122 -4.88 9.63 -7.31
N VAL A 123 -5.68 8.82 -6.62
CA VAL A 123 -5.61 7.36 -6.68
C VAL A 123 -5.80 6.87 -8.11
N ARG A 124 -6.79 7.42 -8.83
CA ARG A 124 -7.06 7.07 -10.24
C ARG A 124 -5.86 7.43 -11.12
N GLU A 125 -5.32 8.63 -10.96
CA GLU A 125 -4.15 9.07 -11.74
C GLU A 125 -2.91 8.22 -11.42
N LEU A 126 -2.67 7.92 -10.14
CA LEU A 126 -1.58 7.04 -9.72
C LEU A 126 -1.72 5.64 -10.33
N ARG A 127 -2.92 5.05 -10.28
CA ARG A 127 -3.21 3.73 -10.86
C ARG A 127 -3.13 3.72 -12.38
N ARG A 128 -3.40 4.85 -13.04
CA ARG A 128 -3.23 5.02 -14.49
C ARG A 128 -1.75 5.01 -14.89
N ARG A 129 -0.90 5.63 -14.08
CA ARG A 129 0.55 5.73 -14.34
C ARG A 129 1.33 4.50 -13.88
N LEU A 130 0.90 3.86 -12.80
CA LEU A 130 1.59 2.75 -12.14
C LEU A 130 0.67 1.53 -11.89
N PRO A 131 0.08 0.93 -12.94
CA PRO A 131 -0.90 -0.15 -12.77
C PRO A 131 -0.33 -1.46 -12.20
N THR A 132 0.96 -1.77 -12.42
CA THR A 132 1.59 -3.04 -11.99
C THR A 132 2.46 -2.90 -10.74
N THR A 133 2.93 -1.68 -10.44
CA THR A 133 3.82 -1.39 -9.30
C THR A 133 3.10 -0.78 -8.09
N THR A 134 1.78 -0.63 -8.16
CA THR A 134 0.92 -0.23 -7.03
C THR A 134 -0.15 -1.28 -6.75
N GLN A 135 -0.62 -1.35 -5.51
CA GLN A 135 -1.68 -2.27 -5.13
C GLN A 135 -2.54 -1.72 -4.00
N TYR A 136 -3.85 -2.00 -4.02
CA TYR A 136 -4.74 -1.65 -2.93
C TYR A 136 -4.54 -2.57 -1.73
N ALA A 137 -4.44 -1.99 -0.53
CA ALA A 137 -4.41 -2.72 0.73
C ALA A 137 -5.54 -2.21 1.64
N PHE A 138 -6.33 -3.11 2.19
CA PHE A 138 -7.35 -2.75 3.17
C PHE A 138 -6.75 -2.81 4.57
N VAL A 139 -6.90 -1.74 5.33
CA VAL A 139 -6.37 -1.64 6.71
C VAL A 139 -7.46 -1.10 7.64
N ALA A 140 -7.52 -1.63 8.85
CA ALA A 140 -8.33 -1.05 9.93
C ALA A 140 -7.44 -0.85 11.14
N ASN A 141 -7.50 0.33 11.76
CA ASN A 141 -6.90 0.50 13.07
C ASN A 141 -7.81 -0.14 14.11
N LEU A 142 -7.41 -1.31 14.57
CA LEU A 142 -7.96 -1.88 15.80
C LEU A 142 -7.28 -1.20 16.99
N ARG A 143 -7.42 0.12 17.12
CA ARG A 143 -7.10 0.77 18.39
C ARG A 143 -8.13 0.27 19.41
N ASN A 144 -7.64 -0.25 20.52
CA ASN A 144 -8.48 -0.59 21.64
C ASN A 144 -9.10 0.72 22.14
N ASP A 145 -10.42 0.84 22.10
CA ASP A 145 -11.17 1.79 22.94
C ASP A 145 -11.08 1.32 24.40
N LEU A 146 -9.87 1.33 24.96
CA LEU A 146 -9.61 1.21 26.39
C LEU A 146 -8.97 2.55 26.77
N GLU A 147 -9.65 3.29 27.63
CA GLU A 147 -9.44 4.72 28.00
C GLU A 147 -10.24 5.63 27.03
N ASP A 148 -11.47 6.05 27.32
CA ASP A 148 -12.07 6.50 28.59
C ASP A 148 -13.52 5.99 28.83
#